data_AF-A0AAV5XKG2-F1
#
_entry.id   AF-A0AAV5XKG2-F1
#
_cell.length_a   1.000
_cell.length_b   1.000
_cell.length_c   1.000
_cell.angle_alpha   90.00
_cell.angle_beta   90.00
_cell.angle_gamma   90.00
#
_symmetry.space_group_name_H-M   'P 1'
#
loop_
_entity.id
_entity.type
_entity.pdbx_description
1 polymer ?
#
loop_
_entity_poly.entity_id
_entity_poly.type
_entity_poly.pdbx_seq_one_letter_code
_entity_poly.pdbx_strand_id
1 'polypeptide(L)'
;MVQHADLSPERWARFSPSQRVLMIANEMNRAMKLMAPPDWQRLRSAYERVLQLADLTVQTSDRRALRRELLRWRGLVAALYILPLADPAAHAAALHALLRLTPEAARQLPLVGNPPSGSAA
;
A
#
# COMPACT_ATOMS: atom_id res chain seq x y z
N MET A 1 3.28 -22.35 10.34
CA MET A 1 4.03 -22.36 9.06
C MET A 1 4.19 -20.93 8.60
N VAL A 2 5.39 -20.37 8.75
CA VAL A 2 5.71 -19.01 8.31
C VAL A 2 6.62 -19.13 7.10
N GLN A 3 6.04 -19.06 5.88
CA GLN A 3 6.79 -18.97 4.63
C GLN A 3 6.67 -17.55 4.07
N HIS A 4 7.28 -16.59 4.75
CA HIS A 4 7.70 -15.35 4.11
C HIS A 4 9.10 -15.07 4.66
N ALA A 5 10.12 -15.13 3.82
CA ALA A 5 11.46 -14.74 4.22
C ALA A 5 11.40 -13.31 4.76
N ASP A 6 11.67 -13.14 6.06
CA ASP A 6 11.63 -11.83 6.70
C ASP A 6 12.60 -10.89 5.97
N LEU A 7 12.02 -9.88 5.32
CA LEU A 7 12.77 -8.89 4.59
C LEU A 7 13.44 -7.97 5.62
N SER A 8 14.74 -8.14 5.83
CA SER A 8 15.45 -7.36 6.85
C SER A 8 15.49 -5.87 6.49
N PRO A 9 15.53 -4.95 7.48
CA PRO A 9 15.66 -3.51 7.23
C PRO A 9 16.85 -3.18 6.32
N GLU A 10 17.98 -3.86 6.49
CA GLU A 10 19.20 -3.65 5.71
C GLU A 10 18.99 -4.02 4.23
N ARG A 11 18.31 -5.15 3.97
CA ARG A 11 17.97 -5.55 2.59
C ARG A 11 16.97 -4.59 1.98
N TRP A 12 16.00 -4.13 2.76
CA TRP A 12 14.98 -3.19 2.29
C TRP A 12 15.55 -1.81 1.96
N ALA A 13 16.49 -1.33 2.78
CA ALA A 13 17.15 -0.04 2.58
C ALA A 13 17.95 0.04 1.26
N ARG A 14 18.38 -1.10 0.70
CA ARG A 14 19.09 -1.18 -0.59
C ARG A 14 18.22 -0.76 -1.78
N PHE A 15 16.90 -0.84 -1.65
CA PHE A 15 15.99 -0.37 -2.70
C PHE A 15 15.84 1.15 -2.65
N SER A 16 15.77 1.77 -3.83
CA SER A 16 15.49 3.21 -3.92
C SER A 16 14.13 3.53 -3.30
N PRO A 17 13.90 4.77 -2.84
CA PRO A 17 12.61 5.16 -2.27
C PRO A 17 11.43 4.86 -3.21
N SER A 18 11.59 5.12 -4.51
CA SER A 18 10.56 4.87 -5.51
C SER A 18 10.34 3.37 -5.74
N GLN A 19 11.38 2.54 -5.70
CA GLN A 19 11.24 1.07 -5.74
C GLN A 19 10.44 0.56 -4.54
N ARG A 20 10.74 1.04 -3.32
CA ARG A 20 9.98 0.66 -2.11
C ARG A 20 8.51 1.05 -2.23
N VAL A 21 8.21 2.26 -2.69
CA VAL A 21 6.82 2.71 -2.95
C VAL A 21 6.13 1.81 -3.99
N LEU A 22 6.80 1.47 -5.09
CA LEU A 22 6.26 0.59 -6.12
C LEU A 22 6.01 -0.83 -5.62
N MET A 23 6.86 -1.35 -4.74
CA MET A 23 6.68 -2.67 -4.14
C MET A 23 5.49 -2.70 -3.18
N ILE A 24 5.29 -1.64 -2.39
CA ILE A 24 4.07 -1.46 -1.57
C ILE A 24 2.84 -1.36 -2.50
N ALA A 25 2.93 -0.60 -3.58
CA ALA A 25 1.84 -0.43 -4.54
C ALA A 25 1.47 -1.73 -5.25
N ASN A 26 2.45 -2.57 -5.58
CA ASN A 26 2.21 -3.88 -6.14
C ASN A 26 1.43 -4.79 -5.18
N GLU A 27 1.72 -4.69 -3.87
CA GLU A 27 1.00 -5.42 -2.85
C GLU A 27 -0.46 -4.96 -2.72
N MET A 28 -0.69 -3.64 -2.73
CA MET A 28 -2.04 -3.06 -2.82
C MET A 28 -2.77 -3.54 -4.08
N ASN A 29 -2.13 -3.50 -5.24
CA ASN A 29 -2.71 -3.97 -6.49
C ASN A 29 -3.06 -5.47 -6.46
N ARG A 30 -2.27 -6.30 -5.76
CA ARG A 30 -2.60 -7.70 -5.54
C ARG A 30 -3.82 -7.86 -4.64
N ALA A 31 -3.93 -7.05 -3.58
CA ALA A 31 -5.07 -7.06 -2.67
C ALA A 31 -6.39 -6.73 -3.37
N MET A 32 -6.39 -5.89 -4.41
CA MET A 32 -7.57 -5.57 -5.22
C MET A 32 -8.29 -6.81 -5.77
N LYS A 33 -7.56 -7.89 -6.05
CA LYS A 33 -8.11 -9.16 -6.56
C LYS A 33 -8.82 -10.00 -5.49
N LEU A 34 -8.76 -9.58 -4.22
CA LEU A 34 -9.24 -10.33 -3.04
C LEU A 34 -10.45 -9.65 -2.37
N MET A 35 -11.08 -8.68 -3.05
CA MET A 35 -12.16 -7.87 -2.48
C MET A 35 -13.52 -8.59 -2.43
N ALA A 36 -13.66 -9.72 -3.14
CA ALA A 36 -14.89 -10.52 -3.12
C ALA A 36 -14.86 -11.58 -1.99
N PRO A 37 -16.00 -11.89 -1.35
CA PRO A 37 -16.10 -13.11 -0.55
C PRO A 37 -15.77 -14.35 -1.43
N PRO A 38 -15.05 -15.37 -0.92
CA PRO A 38 -14.65 -15.66 0.46
C PRO A 38 -13.22 -15.20 0.83
N ASP A 39 -12.56 -14.37 0.03
CA ASP A 39 -11.12 -14.07 0.16
C ASP A 39 -10.76 -13.11 1.31
N TRP A 40 -11.68 -12.85 2.24
CA TRP A 40 -11.52 -11.87 3.32
C TRP A 40 -10.23 -12.05 4.14
N GLN A 41 -9.94 -13.28 4.56
CA GLN A 41 -8.73 -13.57 5.33
C GLN A 41 -7.46 -13.26 4.52
N ARG A 42 -7.47 -13.53 3.21
CA ARG A 42 -6.34 -13.26 2.30
C ARG A 42 -6.19 -11.76 2.07
N LEU A 43 -7.30 -11.03 1.97
CA LEU A 43 -7.28 -9.57 1.89
C LEU A 43 -6.64 -8.95 3.14
N ARG A 44 -7.01 -9.43 4.33
CA ARG A 44 -6.39 -8.99 5.60
C ARG A 44 -4.89 -9.27 5.63
N SER A 45 -4.45 -10.47 5.23
CA SER A 45 -3.02 -10.77 5.15
C SER A 45 -2.28 -9.91 4.12
N ALA A 46 -2.92 -9.54 3.02
CA ALA A 46 -2.35 -8.60 2.06
C ALA A 46 -2.18 -7.20 2.68
N TYR A 47 -3.17 -6.70 3.42
CA TYR A 47 -3.04 -5.44 4.15
C TYR A 47 -2.00 -5.47 5.26
N GLU A 48 -1.88 -6.57 6.01
CA GLU A 48 -0.80 -6.77 6.99
C GLU A 48 0.57 -6.63 6.32
N ARG A 49 0.74 -7.24 5.14
CA ARG A 49 1.98 -7.11 4.37
C ARG A 49 2.21 -5.67 3.88
N VAL A 50 1.18 -4.99 3.39
CA VAL A 50 1.26 -3.57 3.01
C VAL A 50 1.74 -2.71 4.19
N LEU A 51 1.13 -2.90 5.37
CA LEU A 51 1.47 -2.16 6.58
C LEU A 51 2.91 -2.46 7.02
N GLN A 52 3.34 -3.72 6.99
CA GLN A 52 4.70 -4.12 7.30
C GLN A 52 5.73 -3.43 6.38
N LEU A 53 5.47 -3.40 5.06
CA LEU A 53 6.38 -2.76 4.10
C LEU A 53 6.39 -1.23 4.26
N ALA A 54 5.26 -0.63 4.59
CA ALA A 54 5.18 0.80 4.91
C ALA A 54 6.01 1.11 6.16
N ASP A 55 5.88 0.32 7.23
CA ASP A 55 6.63 0.49 8.47
C ASP A 55 8.13 0.28 8.26
N LEU A 56 8.53 -0.71 7.45
CA LEU A 56 9.92 -0.93 7.10
C LEU A 56 10.49 0.24 6.28
N THR A 57 9.68 0.85 5.41
CA THR A 57 10.07 2.04 4.64
C THR A 57 10.21 3.26 5.55
N VAL A 58 9.31 3.44 6.52
CA VAL A 58 9.40 4.51 7.53
C VAL A 58 10.70 4.40 8.34
N GLN A 59 11.03 3.18 8.78
CA GLN A 59 12.23 2.90 9.58
C GLN A 59 13.54 3.14 8.82
N THR A 60 13.55 2.88 7.51
CA THR A 60 14.75 2.91 6.66
C THR A 60 14.79 4.13 5.72
N SER A 61 13.95 5.14 5.95
CA SER A 61 13.91 6.35 5.13
C SER A 61 14.56 7.53 5.83
N ASP A 62 15.61 8.06 5.21
CA ASP A 62 16.29 9.29 5.64
C ASP A 62 15.52 10.55 5.24
N ARG A 63 14.50 10.42 4.35
CA ARG A 63 13.72 11.55 3.83
C ARG A 63 12.53 11.85 4.73
N ARG A 64 12.66 12.86 5.60
CA ARG A 64 11.61 13.30 6.55
C ARG A 64 10.24 13.54 5.89
N ALA A 65 10.21 14.17 4.71
CA ALA A 65 8.96 14.45 3.99
C ALA A 65 8.23 13.17 3.57
N LEU A 66 8.95 12.24 2.91
CA LEU A 66 8.39 10.96 2.49
C LEU A 66 7.91 10.15 3.70
N ARG A 67 8.70 10.11 4.78
CA ARG A 67 8.33 9.40 6.01
C ARG A 67 7.01 9.91 6.59
N ARG A 68 6.83 11.23 6.64
CA ARG A 68 5.60 11.85 7.15
C ARG A 68 4.39 11.51 6.30
N GLU A 69 4.48 11.67 4.98
CA GLU A 69 3.35 11.37 4.09
C GLU A 69 3.03 9.87 4.05
N LEU A 70 4.06 9.01 4.14
CA LEU A 70 3.84 7.56 4.22
C LEU A 70 3.16 7.14 5.53
N LEU A 71 3.47 7.79 6.66
CA LEU A 71 2.76 7.55 7.93
C LEU A 71 1.29 7.99 7.86
N ARG A 72 0.98 9.11 7.20
CA ARG A 72 -0.41 9.54 6.95
C ARG A 72 -1.13 8.54 6.06
N TRP A 73 -0.49 8.14 4.97
CA TRP A 73 -1.01 7.15 4.03
C TRP A 73 -1.26 5.79 4.68
N ARG A 74 -0.36 5.34 5.57
CA ARG A 74 -0.51 4.12 6.36
C ARG A 74 -1.81 4.12 7.17
N GLY A 75 -2.24 5.29 7.67
CA GLY A 75 -3.53 5.45 8.35
C GLY A 75 -4.73 5.08 7.46
N LEU A 76 -4.67 5.38 6.17
CA LEU A 76 -5.71 5.00 5.21
C LEU A 76 -5.82 3.47 5.08
N VAL A 77 -4.67 2.79 4.97
CA VAL A 77 -4.64 1.31 4.89
C VAL A 77 -5.06 0.66 6.21
N ALA A 78 -4.66 1.23 7.35
CA ALA A 78 -5.09 0.74 8.65
C ALA A 78 -6.61 0.82 8.82
N ALA A 79 -7.25 1.88 8.31
CA ALA A 79 -8.71 1.98 8.28
C ALA A 79 -9.33 0.87 7.42
N LEU A 80 -8.79 0.62 6.21
CA LEU A 80 -9.25 -0.48 5.35
C LEU A 80 -9.11 -1.86 6.01
N TYR A 81 -8.04 -2.07 6.79
CA TYR A 81 -7.76 -3.34 7.45
C TYR A 81 -8.81 -3.70 8.53
N ILE A 82 -9.36 -2.70 9.23
CA ILE A 82 -10.32 -2.91 10.32
C ILE A 82 -11.78 -2.88 9.86
N LEU A 83 -12.06 -2.50 8.61
CA LEU A 83 -13.42 -2.51 8.08
C LEU A 83 -13.97 -3.95 8.08
N PRO A 84 -15.29 -4.13 8.29
CA PRO A 84 -15.91 -5.47 8.26
C PRO A 84 -16.08 -6.02 6.84
N LEU A 85 -16.07 -5.15 5.84
CA LEU A 85 -16.24 -5.49 4.43
C LEU A 85 -15.21 -4.71 3.59
N ALA A 86 -14.86 -5.27 2.44
CA ALA A 86 -13.98 -4.61 1.49
C ALA A 86 -14.64 -3.33 0.94
N ASP A 87 -13.84 -2.28 0.81
CA ASP A 87 -14.21 -1.04 0.12
C ASP A 87 -13.26 -0.83 -1.07
N PRO A 88 -13.65 -1.28 -2.28
CA PRO A 88 -12.83 -1.11 -3.48
C PRO A 88 -12.54 0.36 -3.83
N ALA A 89 -13.47 1.27 -3.52
CA ALA A 89 -13.33 2.68 -3.82
C ALA A 89 -12.24 3.32 -2.94
N ALA A 90 -12.34 3.12 -1.62
CA ALA A 90 -11.35 3.61 -0.67
C ALA A 90 -9.99 2.92 -0.87
N HIS A 91 -9.97 1.63 -1.23
CA HIS A 91 -8.74 0.93 -1.61
C HIS A 91 -8.06 1.58 -2.83
N ALA A 92 -8.82 1.82 -3.91
CA ALA A 92 -8.29 2.45 -5.11
C ALA A 92 -7.77 3.86 -4.81
N ALA A 93 -8.51 4.65 -4.02
CA ALA A 93 -8.06 5.97 -3.58
C ALA A 93 -6.75 5.91 -2.78
N ALA A 94 -6.61 4.95 -1.87
CA ALA A 94 -5.37 4.73 -1.13
C ALA A 94 -4.20 4.33 -2.04
N LEU A 95 -4.39 3.40 -2.98
CA LEU A 95 -3.35 3.04 -3.96
C LEU A 95 -2.91 4.25 -4.80
N HIS A 96 -3.89 5.05 -5.25
CA HIS A 96 -3.65 6.27 -6.01
C HIS A 96 -2.87 7.31 -5.21
N ALA A 97 -3.18 7.49 -3.93
CA ALA A 97 -2.43 8.38 -3.04
C ALA A 97 -0.98 7.91 -2.85
N LEU A 98 -0.76 6.59 -2.68
CA LEU A 98 0.58 6.01 -2.56
C LEU A 98 1.46 6.31 -3.78
N LEU A 99 0.93 6.08 -4.98
CA LEU A 99 1.69 6.27 -6.22
C LEU A 99 2.11 7.73 -6.42
N ARG A 100 1.36 8.69 -5.87
CA ARG A 100 1.71 10.12 -5.91
C ARG A 100 2.84 10.52 -4.97
N LEU A 101 3.29 9.64 -4.06
CA LEU A 101 4.38 9.96 -3.12
C LEU A 101 5.76 10.10 -3.80
N THR A 102 5.94 9.56 -5.01
CA THR A 102 7.17 9.74 -5.79
C THR A 102 6.85 9.97 -7.27
N PRO A 103 7.63 10.80 -7.99
CA PRO A 103 7.41 11.04 -9.42
C PRO A 103 7.48 9.76 -10.26
N GLU A 104 8.39 8.83 -9.93
CA GLU A 104 8.54 7.58 -10.67
C GLU A 104 7.34 6.65 -10.47
N ALA A 105 6.82 6.54 -9.24
CA ALA A 105 5.64 5.75 -8.97
C ALA A 105 4.37 6.34 -9.60
N ALA A 106 4.27 7.68 -9.68
CA ALA A 106 3.13 8.36 -10.29
C ALA A 106 2.94 7.99 -11.77
N ARG A 107 4.00 7.55 -12.45
CA ARG A 107 3.92 7.04 -13.83
C ARG A 107 3.07 5.77 -13.97
N GLN A 108 2.81 5.06 -12.88
CA GLN A 108 1.94 3.87 -12.89
C GLN A 108 0.45 4.24 -12.81
N LEU A 109 0.08 5.48 -12.50
CA LEU A 109 -1.31 5.90 -12.38
C LEU A 109 -2.20 5.55 -13.59
N PRO A 110 -1.74 5.68 -14.85
CA PRO A 110 -2.54 5.29 -16.02
C PRO A 110 -2.76 3.77 -16.14
N LEU A 111 -1.97 2.96 -15.44
CA LEU A 111 -1.97 1.50 -15.54
C LEU A 111 -2.79 0.83 -14.43
N VAL A 112 -3.10 1.56 -13.37
CA VAL A 112 -3.96 1.10 -12.28
C VAL A 112 -5.38 1.63 -12.51
N GLY A 113 -6.40 0.80 -12.24
CA GLY A 113 -7.80 1.20 -12.42
C GLY A 113 -8.12 2.54 -11.76
N ASN A 114 -8.95 3.36 -12.40
CA ASN A 114 -9.36 4.63 -11.82
C ASN A 114 -10.14 4.38 -10.52
N PRO A 115 -9.91 5.17 -9.45
CA PRO A 115 -10.82 5.17 -8.33
C PRO A 115 -12.18 5.62 -8.88
N PRO A 116 -13.30 5.03 -8.41
CA PRO A 116 -14.60 5.53 -8.79
C PRO A 116 -14.66 7.01 -8.42
N SER A 117 -15.05 7.84 -9.39
CA SER A 117 -15.31 9.26 -9.17
C SER A 117 -16.24 9.37 -7.98
N GLY A 118 -15.79 9.95 -6.87
CA GLY A 118 -16.66 10.15 -5.72
C GLY A 118 -17.91 10.90 -6.17
N SER A 119 -19.08 10.32 -5.94
CA SER A 119 -20.31 11.11 -5.80
C SER A 119 -20.05 12.05 -4.64
N ALA A 120 -19.65 13.29 -4.95
CA ALA A 120 -19.80 14.37 -4.01
C ALA A 120 -21.29 14.41 -3.65
N ALA A 121 -21.57 14.24 -2.36
CA ALA A 121 -22.88 14.52 -1.79
C ALA A 121 -23.29 15.96 -2.07
#